data_AF-A0A5C1Q797-F1
#
_entry.id   AF-A0A5C1Q797-F1
#
_cell.length_a   1.000
_cell.length_b   1.000
_cell.length_c   1.000
_cell.angle_alpha   90.00
_cell.angle_beta   90.00
_cell.angle_gamma   90.00
#
_symmetry.space_group_name_H-M   'P 1'
#
loop_
_entity.id
_entity.type
_entity.pdbx_description
1 polymer ?
#
loop_
_entity_poly.entity_id
_entity_poly.type
_entity_poly.pdbx_seq_one_letter_code
_entity_poly.pdbx_strand_id
1 'polypeptide(L)'
;MHRKPKTQQAFLLEAMQRMGMDADQFARRLGASRRRLDDWLRAPGESGYVELDPVIWTFVREILERLDERDTVRDALLPNDPPTAALSAPIHAATPIVPTTTWLT
;
A
#
# COMPACT_ATOMS: atom_id res chain seq x y z
N MET A 1 12.59 -14.87 -3.22
CA MET A 1 12.12 -14.30 -4.51
C MET A 1 13.27 -13.53 -5.14
N HIS A 2 13.81 -13.98 -6.29
CA HIS A 2 14.82 -13.21 -7.03
C HIS A 2 14.12 -12.08 -7.77
N ARG A 3 14.01 -10.90 -7.13
CA ARG A 3 13.52 -9.69 -7.81
C ARG A 3 14.57 -9.33 -8.86
N LYS A 4 14.23 -9.41 -10.15
CA LYS A 4 15.11 -8.93 -11.22
C LYS A 4 15.51 -7.48 -10.91
N PRO A 5 16.78 -7.08 -11.18
CA PRO A 5 17.17 -5.69 -11.02
C PRO A 5 16.22 -4.82 -11.85
N LYS A 6 15.57 -3.85 -11.21
CA LYS A 6 14.69 -2.91 -11.91
C LYS A 6 15.54 -1.95 -12.73
N THR A 7 15.09 -1.63 -13.94
CA THR A 7 15.67 -0.54 -14.73
C THR A 7 15.42 0.79 -14.05
N GLN A 8 16.23 1.82 -14.35
CA GLN A 8 16.04 3.16 -13.76
C GLN A 8 14.65 3.72 -14.07
N GLN A 9 14.17 3.53 -15.30
CA GLN A 9 12.84 3.94 -15.71
C GLN A 9 11.76 3.27 -14.85
N ALA A 10 11.82 1.94 -14.70
CA ALA A 10 10.84 1.20 -13.89
C ALA A 10 10.88 1.63 -12.42
N PHE A 11 12.07 1.92 -11.89
CA PHE A 11 12.23 2.42 -10.53
C PHE A 11 11.61 3.81 -10.33
N LEU A 12 11.87 4.75 -11.24
CA LEU A 12 11.31 6.11 -11.14
C LEU A 12 9.79 6.14 -11.34
N LEU A 13 9.26 5.33 -12.26
CA LEU A 13 7.80 5.22 -12.48
C LEU A 13 7.09 4.64 -11.26
N GLU A 14 7.63 3.59 -10.65
CA GLU A 14 7.10 3.04 -9.39
C GLU A 14 7.18 4.07 -8.27
N ALA A 15 8.28 4.82 -8.19
CA ALA A 15 8.43 5.86 -7.17
C ALA A 15 7.33 6.92 -7.30
N MET A 16 7.09 7.43 -8.51
CA MET A 16 5.99 8.36 -8.80
C MET A 16 4.63 7.82 -8.38
N GLN A 17 4.34 6.55 -8.72
CA GLN A 17 3.10 5.89 -8.34
C GLN A 17 2.93 5.78 -6.82
N ARG A 18 3.97 5.35 -6.10
CA ARG A 18 3.94 5.22 -4.63
C ARG A 18 3.80 6.57 -3.92
N MET A 19 4.40 7.62 -4.48
CA MET A 19 4.28 8.97 -3.96
C MET A 19 2.98 9.69 -4.38
N GLY A 20 2.21 9.12 -5.31
CA GLY A 20 1.03 9.77 -5.88
C GLY A 20 1.35 11.09 -6.59
N MET A 21 2.56 11.22 -7.14
CA MET A 21 3.05 12.45 -7.77
C MET A 21 3.01 12.34 -9.29
N ASP A 22 2.64 13.42 -9.96
CA ASP A 22 2.86 13.55 -11.40
C ASP A 22 4.35 13.86 -11.70
N ALA A 23 4.72 13.82 -12.97
CA ALA A 23 6.12 13.97 -13.39
C ALA A 23 6.72 15.35 -13.06
N ASP A 24 5.94 16.43 -13.13
CA ASP A 24 6.38 17.78 -12.77
C ASP A 24 6.60 17.92 -11.26
N GLN A 25 5.68 17.39 -10.46
CA GLN A 25 5.83 17.36 -9.00
C GLN A 25 7.06 16.53 -8.59
N PHE A 26 7.21 15.36 -9.20
CA PHE A 26 8.31 14.47 -8.92
C PHE A 26 9.65 15.10 -9.31
N ALA A 27 9.77 15.69 -10.51
CA ALA A 27 10.98 16.38 -10.94
C ALA A 27 11.38 17.50 -9.96
N ARG A 28 10.42 18.34 -9.54
CA ARG A 28 10.65 19.39 -8.53
C ARG A 28 11.11 18.81 -7.20
N ARG A 29 10.51 17.69 -6.76
CA ARG A 29 10.89 17.02 -5.51
C ARG A 29 12.34 16.50 -5.54
N LEU A 30 12.81 16.09 -6.72
CA LEU A 30 14.21 15.67 -6.95
C LEU A 30 15.19 16.85 -7.14
N GLY A 31 14.70 18.10 -7.17
CA GLY A 31 15.54 19.26 -7.50
C GLY A 31 15.97 19.30 -8.98
N ALA A 32 15.21 18.64 -9.85
CA ALA A 32 15.49 18.52 -11.28
C ALA A 32 14.43 19.21 -12.15
N SER A 33 14.77 19.47 -13.42
CA SER A 33 13.80 19.96 -14.40
C SER A 33 12.95 18.81 -14.96
N ARG A 34 11.75 19.12 -15.47
CA ARG A 34 10.88 18.15 -16.14
C ARG A 34 11.59 17.39 -17.27
N ARG A 35 12.39 18.12 -18.06
CA ARG A 35 13.22 17.58 -19.14
C ARG A 35 14.28 16.60 -18.62
N ARG A 36 14.96 16.94 -17.52
CA ARG A 36 15.95 16.05 -16.90
C ARG A 36 15.31 14.73 -16.47
N LEU A 37 14.10 14.78 -15.92
CA LEU A 37 13.35 13.58 -15.58
C LEU A 37 12.98 12.76 -16.83
N ASP A 38 12.57 13.40 -17.93
CA ASP A 38 12.31 12.69 -19.18
C ASP A 38 13.54 11.97 -19.71
N ASP A 39 14.72 12.60 -19.62
CA ASP A 39 15.98 11.99 -20.03
C ASP A 39 16.34 10.76 -19.18
N TRP A 40 16.03 10.78 -17.88
CA TRP A 40 16.18 9.63 -16.98
C TRP A 40 15.14 8.52 -17.21
N LEU A 41 13.96 8.85 -17.73
CA LEU A 41 12.90 7.89 -18.02
C LEU A 41 13.07 7.17 -19.37
N ARG A 42 14.05 7.56 -20.19
CA ARG A 42 14.37 6.87 -21.45
C ARG A 42 14.97 5.50 -21.22
N ALA A 43 14.83 4.62 -22.20
CA ALA A 43 15.47 3.30 -22.17
C ALA A 43 16.98 3.42 -22.47
N PRO A 44 17.82 2.55 -21.88
CA PRO A 44 19.24 2.49 -22.23
C PRO A 44 19.43 2.24 -23.72
N GLY A 45 20.22 3.09 -24.38
CA GLY A 45 20.46 3.04 -25.83
C GLY A 45 19.57 3.96 -26.67
N GLU A 46 18.55 4.60 -26.08
CA GLU A 46 17.79 5.66 -26.76
C GLU A 46 18.56 6.99 -26.79
N SER A 47 18.35 7.77 -27.85
CA SER A 47 18.91 9.12 -27.94
C SER A 47 18.35 10.02 -26.83
N GLY A 48 19.26 10.71 -26.14
CA GLY A 48 18.94 11.54 -24.98
C GLY A 48 18.82 10.77 -23.66
N TYR A 49 19.10 9.45 -23.64
CA TYR A 49 19.22 8.71 -22.40
C TYR A 49 20.30 9.34 -21.50
N VAL A 50 19.92 9.60 -20.26
CA VAL A 50 20.85 10.02 -19.21
C VAL A 50 20.77 9.01 -18.08
N GLU A 51 21.93 8.56 -17.63
CA GLU A 51 22.01 7.73 -16.43
C GLU A 51 21.70 8.55 -15.18
N LEU A 52 20.88 7.97 -14.31
CA LEU A 52 20.49 8.58 -13.05
C LEU A 52 21.68 8.63 -12.09
N ASP A 53 21.91 9.80 -11.50
CA ASP A 53 23.03 10.02 -10.57
C ASP A 53 22.88 9.12 -9.31
N PRO A 54 23.96 8.50 -8.81
CA PRO A 54 23.93 7.67 -7.60
C PRO A 54 23.29 8.35 -6.38
N VAL A 55 23.46 9.67 -6.23
CA VAL A 55 22.85 10.44 -5.14
C VAL A 55 21.33 10.48 -5.28
N ILE A 56 20.84 10.65 -6.51
CA ILE A 56 19.39 10.66 -6.79
C ILE A 56 18.80 9.27 -6.57
N TRP A 57 19.53 8.21 -6.95
CA TRP A 57 19.15 6.84 -6.61
C TRP A 57 18.93 6.65 -5.12
N THR A 58 19.91 7.03 -4.31
CA THR A 58 19.83 6.90 -2.85
C THR A 58 18.68 7.74 -2.31
N PHE A 59 18.58 9.00 -2.73
CA PHE A 59 17.53 9.91 -2.28
C PHE A 59 16.11 9.36 -2.52
N VAL A 60 15.83 8.83 -3.71
CA VAL A 60 14.52 8.24 -4.03
C VAL A 60 14.26 7.00 -3.17
N ARG A 61 15.27 6.14 -2.97
CA ARG A 61 15.12 4.96 -2.10
C ARG A 61 14.76 5.37 -0.68
N GLU A 62 15.48 6.34 -0.10
CA GLU A 62 15.20 6.77 1.26
C GLU A 62 13.81 7.41 1.41
N ILE A 63 13.31 8.13 0.39
CA ILE A 63 11.94 8.65 0.42
C ILE A 63 10.93 7.50 0.47
N LEU A 64 11.14 6.47 -0.37
CA LEU A 64 10.24 5.32 -0.43
C LEU A 64 10.28 4.49 0.85
N GLU A 65 11.46 4.29 1.44
CA GLU A 65 11.63 3.61 2.73
C GLU A 65 10.89 4.36 3.84
N ARG A 66 11.05 5.69 3.93
CA ARG A 66 10.32 6.51 4.92
C ARG A 66 8.80 6.50 4.70
N LEU A 67 8.32 6.35 3.47
CA LEU A 67 6.89 6.20 3.19
C LEU A 67 6.38 4.82 3.64
N ASP A 68 7.15 3.77 3.35
CA ASP A 68 6.85 2.40 3.75
C ASP A 68 6.79 2.25 5.28
N GLU A 69 7.76 2.84 5.99
CA GLU A 69 7.76 2.91 7.45
C GLU A 69 6.52 3.62 8.00
N ARG A 70 6.10 4.72 7.38
CA ARG A 70 4.89 5.45 7.80
C ARG A 70 3.62 4.64 7.57
N ASP A 71 3.51 3.96 6.43
CA ASP A 71 2.38 3.06 6.15
C ASP A 71 2.37 1.87 7.10
N THR A 72 3.54 1.27 7.38
CA THR A 72 3.67 0.17 8.34
C THR A 72 3.30 0.60 9.75
N VAL A 73 3.78 1.76 10.22
CA VAL A 73 3.40 2.31 11.53
C VAL A 73 1.90 2.64 11.58
N ARG A 74 1.33 3.15 10.49
CA ARG A 74 -0.12 3.41 10.38
C ARG A 74 -0.94 2.13 10.46
N ASP A 75 -0.50 1.08 9.77
CA ASP A 75 -1.10 -0.25 9.80
C ASP A 75 -0.98 -0.89 11.19
N ALA A 76 0.19 -0.78 11.84
CA ALA A 76 0.43 -1.31 13.18
C ALA A 76 -0.32 -0.55 14.30
N LEU A 77 -0.55 0.76 14.14
CA LEU A 77 -1.28 1.59 15.12
C LEU A 77 -2.81 1.41 15.00
N LEU A 78 -3.28 0.89 13.87
CA LEU A 78 -4.65 0.41 13.70
C LEU A 78 -4.63 -1.13 13.65
N PRO A 79 -4.51 -1.83 14.80
CA PRO A 79 -4.81 -3.25 14.82
C PRO A 79 -6.28 -3.38 14.39
N ASN A 80 -6.50 -3.67 13.11
CA ASN A 80 -7.76 -4.24 12.69
C ASN A 80 -7.84 -5.58 13.41
N ASP A 81 -8.80 -5.75 14.31
CA ASP A 81 -9.54 -7.00 14.47
C ASP A 81 -10.79 -6.81 15.36
N PRO A 82 -11.92 -7.55 15.13
CA PRO A 82 -12.04 -8.74 14.29
C PRO A 82 -13.05 -8.60 13.14
N PRO A 83 -13.15 -9.57 12.20
CA PRO A 83 -14.43 -9.82 11.54
C PRO A 83 -15.48 -10.03 12.64
N THR A 84 -16.50 -9.19 12.61
CA THR A 84 -17.76 -9.30 13.36
C THR A 84 -18.36 -10.71 13.20
N ALA A 85 -17.86 -11.66 13.98
CA ALA A 85 -18.29 -13.06 14.01
C ALA A 85 -18.63 -13.51 15.44
N ALA A 86 -18.99 -12.57 16.31
CA ALA A 86 -19.51 -12.85 17.64
C ALA A 86 -20.75 -11.98 17.90
N LEU A 87 -21.90 -12.41 17.35
CA LEU A 87 -23.27 -12.18 17.87
C LEU A 87 -24.31 -12.84 16.92
N SER A 88 -24.11 -14.12 16.62
CA SER A 88 -25.19 -15.02 16.17
C SER A 88 -25.24 -16.20 17.14
N ALA A 89 -25.64 -15.93 18.38
CA ALA A 89 -26.11 -16.97 19.29
C ALA A 89 -27.64 -17.00 19.20
N PRO A 90 -28.27 -18.06 18.68
CA PRO A 90 -29.71 -18.20 18.75
C PRO A 90 -30.11 -18.53 20.21
N ILE A 91 -30.70 -17.55 20.90
CA ILE A 91 -31.39 -17.78 22.17
C ILE A 91 -32.82 -18.24 21.86
N HIS A 92 -32.98 -19.49 21.42
CA HIS A 92 -34.26 -20.21 21.45
C HIS A 92 -33.95 -21.66 21.87
N ALA A 93 -34.14 -21.99 23.14
CA ALA A 93 -35.40 -22.47 23.73
C ALA A 93 -35.32 -23.99 23.95
N ALA A 94 -35.10 -24.39 25.20
CA ALA A 94 -35.39 -25.75 25.66
C ALA A 94 -35.71 -25.71 27.16
N THR A 95 -36.94 -25.25 27.48
CA THR A 95 -37.57 -25.58 28.77
C THR A 95 -38.78 -26.45 28.44
N PRO A 96 -38.77 -27.76 28.76
CA PRO A 96 -39.98 -28.55 28.67
C PRO A 96 -40.90 -28.19 29.83
N ILE A 97 -42.05 -27.59 29.53
CA ILE A 97 -43.14 -27.42 30.51
C ILE A 97 -43.90 -28.74 30.56
N VAL A 98 -43.86 -29.37 31.73
CA VAL A 98 -44.56 -30.60 32.10
C VAL A 98 -46.09 -30.46 31.99
N PRO A 99 -46.84 -31.56 31.78
CA PRO A 99 -48.30 -31.51 31.62
C PRO A 99 -49.01 -31.38 32.98
N THR A 100 -50.08 -30.59 33.05
CA THR A 100 -51.03 -30.65 34.17
C THR A 100 -52.44 -30.79 33.64
N THR A 101 -52.98 -31.98 33.88
CA THR A 101 -54.40 -32.34 33.78
C THR A 101 -55.22 -31.53 34.78
N THR A 102 -56.35 -30.96 34.36
CA THR A 102 -57.46 -30.60 35.26
C THR A 102 -58.78 -30.86 34.52
N TRP A 103 -59.67 -31.58 35.18
CA TRP A 103 -60.99 -32.04 34.74
C TRP A 103 -62.08 -30.97 34.94
N LEU A 104 -63.30 -31.26 34.43
CA LEU A 104 -64.63 -30.63 34.60
C LEU A 104 -65.05 -29.77 33.39
N THR A 105 -66.23 -29.92 32.78
CA THR A 105 -67.55 -30.39 33.27
C THR A 105 -68.27 -31.22 32.21
#